data_AF-A0AAD9W0Q4-F1
#
_entry.id   AF-A0AAD9W0Q4-F1
#
_cell.length_a   1.000
_cell.length_b   1.000
_cell.length_c   1.000
_cell.angle_alpha   90.00
_cell.angle_beta   90.00
_cell.angle_gamma   90.00
#
_symmetry.space_group_name_H-M   'P 1'
#
loop_
_entity.id
_entity.type
_entity.pdbx_description
1 polymer ?
#
loop_
_entity_poly.entity_id
_entity_poly.type
_entity_poly.pdbx_seq_one_letter_code
_entity_poly.pdbx_strand_id
1 'polypeptide(L)'
;MALKFASFICPPIPTALPSPDPSSPDTGLWSPLCCTLVYTPTSALIIDCPPSIAATRDLAAWIKGTLPAGSILKLFLATHAHGDHFFGFPVLEDHFPGIQAVASRYVVKGVESQYAPELYEGLWKVAFPSSPSGTGLPERRVNFKALPESNEIDLGGGSLVKLHDIPYADTHYSSFVHVPDLGLVVQATLSTTETVTNTWLRRTTPSEEPSGLKQYLK
;
A
#
# COMPACT_ATOMS: atom_id res chain seq x y z
N MET A 1 -17.32 -5.36 17.98
CA MET A 1 -17.64 -5.48 16.53
C MET A 1 -16.58 -6.37 15.90
N ALA A 2 -16.92 -7.18 14.89
CA ALA A 2 -15.91 -8.03 14.25
C ALA A 2 -15.15 -7.21 13.18
N LEU A 3 -14.04 -6.61 13.58
CA LEU A 3 -13.01 -6.12 12.66
C LEU A 3 -12.48 -7.31 11.85
N LYS A 4 -12.25 -7.12 10.55
CA LYS A 4 -11.76 -8.14 9.63
C LYS A 4 -10.69 -7.56 8.72
N PHE A 5 -9.93 -8.44 8.10
CA PHE A 5 -9.03 -8.07 7.02
C PHE A 5 -9.17 -9.05 5.84
N ALA A 6 -8.74 -8.61 4.66
CA ALA A 6 -8.56 -9.43 3.47
C ALA A 6 -7.37 -8.88 2.66
N SER A 7 -6.73 -9.74 1.88
CA SER A 7 -5.59 -9.33 1.05
C SER A 7 -5.86 -9.59 -0.43
N PHE A 8 -5.46 -8.63 -1.25
CA PHE A 8 -5.45 -8.72 -2.69
C PHE A 8 -4.02 -8.85 -3.18
N ILE A 9 -3.72 -9.92 -3.91
CA ILE A 9 -2.44 -10.10 -4.59
C ILE A 9 -2.59 -9.56 -6.01
N CYS A 10 -2.00 -8.40 -6.27
CA CYS A 10 -1.85 -7.88 -7.61
C CYS A 10 -0.85 -8.78 -8.35
N PRO A 11 -1.22 -9.37 -9.50
CA PRO A 11 -0.26 -10.09 -10.33
C PRO A 11 0.86 -9.16 -10.81
N PRO A 12 1.99 -9.71 -11.31
CA PRO A 12 3.02 -8.91 -11.95
C PRO A 12 2.44 -7.99 -13.02
N ILE A 13 2.88 -6.73 -13.03
CA ILE A 13 2.39 -5.72 -13.98
C ILE A 13 3.39 -5.62 -15.13
N PRO A 14 2.96 -5.67 -16.41
CA PRO A 14 3.85 -5.42 -17.53
C PRO A 14 4.54 -4.05 -17.40
N THR A 15 5.87 -4.03 -17.54
CA THR A 15 6.71 -2.82 -17.50
C THR A 15 7.66 -2.80 -18.69
N ALA A 16 8.09 -1.60 -19.11
CA ALA A 16 9.12 -1.46 -20.13
C ALA A 16 10.55 -1.52 -19.57
N LEU A 17 10.72 -1.59 -18.24
CA LEU A 17 12.04 -1.76 -17.63
C LEU A 17 12.54 -3.20 -17.77
N PRO A 18 13.84 -3.39 -18.05
CA PRO A 18 14.45 -4.70 -17.93
C PRO A 18 14.54 -5.13 -16.46
N SER A 19 14.63 -6.43 -16.22
CA SER A 19 14.93 -6.93 -14.87
C SER A 19 16.31 -6.42 -14.40
N PRO A 20 16.47 -6.05 -13.11
CA PRO A 20 17.78 -5.76 -12.54
C PRO A 20 18.74 -6.97 -12.58
N ASP A 21 18.19 -8.18 -12.61
CA ASP A 21 18.94 -9.42 -12.84
C ASP A 21 18.81 -9.82 -14.33
N PRO A 22 19.88 -9.70 -15.13
CA PRO A 22 19.86 -10.06 -16.55
C PRO A 22 19.56 -11.53 -16.83
N SER A 23 19.71 -12.40 -15.83
CA SER A 23 19.42 -13.84 -15.95
C SER A 23 17.97 -14.20 -15.63
N SER A 24 17.20 -13.27 -15.06
CA SER A 24 15.81 -13.49 -14.68
C SER A 24 14.91 -13.63 -15.90
N PRO A 25 14.02 -14.64 -15.95
CA PRO A 25 13.01 -14.75 -16.99
C PRO A 25 11.91 -13.69 -16.87
N ASP A 26 11.85 -12.94 -15.77
CA ASP A 26 10.79 -11.98 -15.44
C ASP A 26 11.07 -10.56 -15.97
N THR A 27 11.99 -10.43 -16.94
CA THR A 27 12.25 -9.15 -17.59
C THR A 27 10.97 -8.58 -18.23
N GLY A 28 10.74 -7.28 -18.04
CA GLY A 28 9.49 -6.65 -18.49
C GLY A 28 8.29 -6.89 -17.58
N LEU A 29 8.50 -7.44 -16.37
CA LEU A 29 7.48 -7.53 -15.32
C LEU A 29 7.90 -6.73 -14.08
N TRP A 30 6.98 -5.91 -13.59
CA TRP A 30 7.08 -5.28 -12.28
C TRP A 30 6.60 -6.28 -11.22
N SER A 31 7.27 -6.29 -10.08
CA SER A 31 6.99 -7.21 -8.98
C SER A 31 5.51 -7.21 -8.59
N PRO A 32 4.94 -8.38 -8.20
CA PRO A 32 3.61 -8.43 -7.60
C PRO A 32 3.51 -7.47 -6.40
N LEU A 33 2.30 -7.02 -6.10
CA LEU A 33 2.02 -6.20 -4.92
C LEU A 33 0.95 -6.87 -4.07
N CYS A 34 1.01 -6.69 -2.75
CA CYS A 34 -0.07 -7.10 -1.86
C CYS A 34 -0.74 -5.89 -1.25
N CYS A 35 -2.04 -5.72 -1.50
CA CYS A 35 -2.87 -4.70 -0.87
C CYS A 35 -3.70 -5.33 0.24
N THR A 36 -3.87 -4.63 1.37
CA THR A 36 -4.60 -5.17 2.54
C THR A 36 -5.79 -4.31 2.88
N LEU A 37 -6.98 -4.89 2.76
CA LEU A 37 -8.24 -4.28 3.17
C LEU A 37 -8.50 -4.59 4.64
N VAL A 38 -8.72 -3.56 5.45
CA VAL A 38 -9.15 -3.68 6.85
C VAL A 38 -10.53 -3.07 6.96
N TYR A 39 -11.50 -3.80 7.52
CA TYR A 39 -12.89 -3.38 7.48
C TYR A 39 -13.73 -3.85 8.66
N THR A 40 -14.72 -3.04 8.99
CA THR A 40 -15.83 -3.34 9.89
C THR A 40 -17.11 -3.53 9.05
N PRO A 41 -18.27 -3.83 9.67
CA PRO A 41 -19.53 -3.88 8.93
C PRO A 41 -19.92 -2.58 8.23
N THR A 42 -19.37 -1.42 8.63
CA THR A 42 -19.82 -0.10 8.12
C THR A 42 -18.70 0.76 7.55
N SER A 43 -17.44 0.47 7.84
CA SER A 43 -16.30 1.29 7.43
C SER A 43 -15.11 0.43 7.02
N ALA A 44 -14.32 0.90 6.08
CA ALA A 44 -13.12 0.21 5.62
C ALA A 44 -11.99 1.18 5.29
N LEU A 45 -10.77 0.66 5.34
CA LEU A 45 -9.58 1.26 4.76
C LEU A 45 -8.83 0.23 3.92
N ILE A 46 -8.13 0.71 2.88
CA ILE A 46 -7.25 -0.09 2.03
C ILE A 46 -5.81 0.38 2.22
N ILE A 47 -4.89 -0.56 2.42
CA ILE A 47 -3.46 -0.33 2.56
C ILE A 47 -2.80 -0.67 1.23
N ASP A 48 -2.11 0.33 0.65
CA ASP A 48 -1.44 0.34 -0.65
C ASP A 48 -2.35 0.04 -1.86
N CYS A 49 -1.90 0.45 -3.04
CA CYS A 49 -2.55 0.17 -4.32
C CYS A 49 -1.51 0.11 -5.45
N PRO A 50 -1.73 -0.68 -6.50
CA PRO A 50 -0.79 -0.78 -7.62
C PRO A 50 -0.71 0.54 -8.41
N PRO A 51 0.38 0.80 -9.16
CA PRO A 51 0.56 2.06 -9.88
C PRO A 51 -0.30 2.18 -11.14
N SER A 52 -0.57 1.06 -11.81
CA SER A 52 -1.19 1.06 -13.15
C SER A 52 -2.70 1.16 -13.09
N ILE A 53 -3.30 1.90 -14.03
CA ILE A 53 -4.76 2.10 -14.09
C ILE A 53 -5.53 0.77 -14.12
N ALA A 54 -5.10 -0.19 -14.94
CA ALA A 54 -5.78 -1.48 -15.08
C ALA A 54 -5.71 -2.30 -13.79
N ALA A 55 -4.52 -2.47 -13.21
CA ALA A 55 -4.38 -3.21 -11.96
C ALA A 55 -5.17 -2.55 -10.80
N THR A 56 -5.24 -1.22 -10.76
CA THR A 56 -6.03 -0.54 -9.72
C THR A 56 -7.54 -0.69 -9.94
N ARG A 57 -8.02 -0.83 -11.19
CA ARG A 57 -9.42 -1.19 -11.47
C ARG A 57 -9.73 -2.61 -10.97
N ASP A 58 -8.82 -3.55 -11.14
CA ASP A 58 -8.98 -4.91 -10.62
C ASP A 58 -9.04 -4.90 -9.09
N LEU A 59 -8.15 -4.14 -8.43
CA LEU A 59 -8.22 -3.90 -6.99
C LEU A 59 -9.58 -3.30 -6.59
N ALA A 60 -10.06 -2.27 -7.31
CA ALA A 60 -11.34 -1.64 -7.00
C ALA A 60 -12.52 -2.60 -7.15
N ALA A 61 -12.53 -3.45 -8.18
CA ALA A 61 -13.53 -4.48 -8.36
C ALA A 61 -13.48 -5.52 -7.22
N TRP A 62 -12.29 -5.95 -6.84
CA TRP A 62 -12.09 -6.87 -5.71
C TRP A 62 -12.58 -6.27 -4.38
N ILE A 63 -12.29 -5.00 -4.10
CA ILE A 63 -12.77 -4.33 -2.88
C ILE A 63 -14.30 -4.33 -2.86
N LYS A 64 -14.97 -4.00 -3.97
CA LYS A 64 -16.45 -3.99 -4.07
C LYS A 64 -17.06 -5.36 -3.82
N GLY A 65 -16.41 -6.43 -4.29
CA GLY A 65 -16.85 -7.81 -4.04
C GLY A 65 -16.56 -8.32 -2.62
N THR A 66 -15.59 -7.71 -1.93
CA THR A 66 -15.13 -8.15 -0.61
C THR A 66 -15.88 -7.43 0.53
N LEU A 67 -16.22 -6.15 0.35
CA LEU A 67 -16.86 -5.37 1.40
C LEU A 67 -18.30 -5.84 1.69
N PRO A 68 -18.71 -5.87 2.97
CA PRO A 68 -20.11 -6.06 3.33
C PRO A 68 -20.99 -4.99 2.67
N ALA A 69 -22.23 -5.36 2.31
CA ALA A 69 -23.20 -4.41 1.78
C ALA A 69 -23.40 -3.23 2.73
N GLY A 70 -23.26 -2.01 2.22
CA GLY A 70 -23.35 -0.77 3.00
C GLY A 70 -22.07 -0.36 3.73
N SER A 71 -21.00 -1.16 3.69
CA SER A 71 -19.69 -0.73 4.20
C SER A 71 -19.04 0.28 3.26
N ILE A 72 -18.49 1.35 3.82
CA ILE A 72 -17.91 2.47 3.06
C ILE A 72 -16.39 2.42 3.16
N LEU A 73 -15.70 2.37 2.01
CA LEU A 73 -14.26 2.56 1.94
C LEU A 73 -13.94 4.05 2.15
N LYS A 74 -13.47 4.39 3.36
CA LYS A 74 -13.24 5.78 3.77
C LYS A 74 -11.83 6.25 3.50
N LEU A 75 -10.85 5.37 3.68
CA LEU A 75 -9.44 5.73 3.69
C LEU A 75 -8.63 4.82 2.78
N PHE A 76 -7.68 5.42 2.08
CA PHE A 76 -6.54 4.76 1.47
C PHE A 76 -5.30 5.12 2.30
N LEU A 77 -4.45 4.15 2.59
CA LEU A 77 -3.23 4.33 3.36
C LEU A 77 -2.03 3.85 2.57
N ALA A 78 -1.00 4.69 2.43
CA ALA A 78 0.28 4.27 1.86
C ALA A 78 1.27 3.91 2.98
N THR A 79 1.91 2.75 2.86
CA THR A 79 2.91 2.27 3.83
C THR A 79 4.20 3.09 3.77
N HIS A 80 4.62 3.50 2.58
CA HIS A 80 5.86 4.25 2.37
C HIS A 80 5.82 5.09 1.09
N ALA A 81 6.81 5.95 0.92
CA ALA A 81 6.85 6.93 -0.17
C ALA A 81 7.51 6.39 -1.46
N HIS A 82 7.07 5.24 -1.94
CA HIS A 82 7.44 4.71 -3.25
C HIS A 82 6.22 4.69 -4.18
N GLY A 83 6.39 5.17 -5.41
CA GLY A 83 5.28 5.50 -6.31
C GLY A 83 4.32 4.36 -6.61
N ASP A 84 4.83 3.13 -6.74
CA ASP A 84 4.04 1.93 -7.01
C ASP A 84 3.14 1.46 -5.86
N HIS A 85 3.23 2.07 -4.68
CA HIS A 85 2.30 1.81 -3.58
C HIS A 85 1.13 2.81 -3.52
N PHE A 86 1.16 3.89 -4.30
CA PHE A 86 0.12 4.92 -4.23
C PHE A 86 -0.34 5.56 -5.53
N PHE A 87 0.40 5.46 -6.64
CA PHE A 87 0.03 6.15 -7.88
C PHE A 87 -1.34 5.74 -8.42
N GLY A 88 -1.82 4.54 -8.13
CA GLY A 88 -3.16 4.09 -8.51
C GLY A 88 -4.31 4.79 -7.79
N PHE A 89 -4.06 5.46 -6.65
CA PHE A 89 -5.12 6.03 -5.80
C PHE A 89 -6.19 6.85 -6.55
N PRO A 90 -5.88 7.69 -7.55
CA PRO A 90 -6.92 8.43 -8.28
C PRO A 90 -7.96 7.50 -8.94
N VAL A 91 -7.57 6.31 -9.37
CA VAL A 91 -8.50 5.30 -9.89
C VAL A 91 -9.41 4.75 -8.80
N LEU A 92 -8.89 4.57 -7.57
CA LEU A 92 -9.72 4.22 -6.42
C LEU A 92 -10.70 5.36 -6.10
N GLU A 93 -10.27 6.61 -6.17
CA GLU A 93 -11.14 7.78 -5.96
C GLU A 93 -12.31 7.82 -6.96
N ASP A 94 -12.07 7.49 -8.23
CA ASP A 94 -13.13 7.38 -9.25
C ASP A 94 -14.16 6.27 -8.92
N HIS A 95 -13.71 5.18 -8.29
CA HIS A 95 -14.57 4.05 -7.94
C HIS A 95 -15.22 4.16 -6.55
N PHE A 96 -14.66 4.94 -5.65
CA PHE A 96 -15.08 5.16 -4.26
C PHE A 96 -15.08 6.67 -3.94
N PRO A 97 -16.06 7.43 -4.44
CA PRO A 97 -16.11 8.87 -4.24
C PRO A 97 -16.05 9.25 -2.76
N GLY A 98 -15.13 10.14 -2.40
CA GLY A 98 -14.93 10.62 -1.03
C GLY A 98 -13.92 9.82 -0.19
N ILE A 99 -13.32 8.77 -0.73
CA ILE A 99 -12.14 8.12 -0.11
C ILE A 99 -11.02 9.15 0.05
N GLN A 100 -10.32 9.12 1.19
CA GLN A 100 -9.20 10.02 1.46
C GLN A 100 -7.88 9.26 1.48
N ALA A 101 -6.88 9.76 0.75
CA ALA A 101 -5.51 9.30 0.89
C ALA A 101 -4.89 9.84 2.17
N VAL A 102 -4.41 8.95 3.03
CA VAL A 102 -3.73 9.27 4.29
C VAL A 102 -2.40 8.53 4.38
N ALA A 103 -1.47 9.10 5.13
CA ALA A 103 -0.22 8.45 5.51
C ALA A 103 0.33 9.12 6.76
N SER A 104 1.34 8.52 7.40
CA SER A 104 2.04 9.18 8.49
C SER A 104 2.68 10.49 8.00
N ARG A 105 2.88 11.44 8.92
CA ARG A 105 3.58 12.70 8.60
C ARG A 105 4.97 12.44 8.01
N TYR A 106 5.61 11.34 8.41
CA TYR A 106 6.90 10.96 7.90
C TYR A 106 6.84 10.52 6.44
N VAL A 107 5.91 9.62 6.09
CA VAL A 107 5.70 9.15 4.71
C VAL A 107 5.32 10.30 3.77
N VAL A 108 4.43 11.21 4.21
CA VAL A 108 3.99 12.36 3.40
C VAL A 108 5.16 13.24 2.93
N LYS A 109 6.24 13.36 3.73
CA LYS A 109 7.44 14.14 3.34
C LYS A 109 8.15 13.57 2.12
N GLY A 110 8.07 12.26 1.89
CA GLY A 110 8.71 11.60 0.77
C GLY A 110 7.91 11.64 -0.53
N VAL A 111 6.59 11.85 -0.47
CA VAL A 111 5.69 11.70 -1.61
C VAL A 111 6.06 12.62 -2.77
N GLU A 112 6.39 13.90 -2.50
CA GLU A 112 6.69 14.85 -3.57
C GLU A 112 7.94 14.45 -4.37
N SER A 113 8.90 13.75 -3.76
CA SER A 113 10.09 13.27 -4.48
C SER A 113 9.73 12.32 -5.62
N GLN A 114 8.68 11.49 -5.44
CA GLN A 114 8.23 10.55 -6.47
C GLN A 114 7.61 11.24 -7.69
N TYR A 115 7.18 12.50 -7.53
CA TYR A 115 6.67 13.34 -8.60
C TYR A 115 7.72 14.30 -9.18
N ALA A 116 8.95 14.31 -8.67
CA ALA A 116 10.05 15.08 -9.25
C ALA A 116 10.30 14.61 -10.69
N PRO A 117 10.61 15.51 -11.65
CA PRO A 117 10.76 15.15 -13.07
C PRO A 117 11.71 13.96 -13.31
N GLU A 118 12.79 13.88 -12.54
CA GLU A 118 13.80 12.84 -12.64
C GLU A 118 13.22 11.44 -12.36
N LEU A 119 12.34 11.33 -11.36
CA LEU A 119 11.68 10.06 -11.04
C LEU A 119 10.40 9.87 -11.86
N TYR A 120 9.53 10.87 -11.92
CA TYR A 120 8.21 10.70 -12.53
C TYR A 120 8.29 10.53 -14.06
N GLU A 121 8.98 11.43 -14.75
CA GLU A 121 9.14 11.34 -16.19
C GLU A 121 10.30 10.40 -16.55
N GLY A 122 11.39 10.42 -15.79
CA GLY A 122 12.61 9.65 -16.10
C GLY A 122 12.56 8.16 -15.75
N LEU A 123 11.79 7.77 -14.73
CA LEU A 123 11.64 6.37 -14.29
C LEU A 123 10.21 5.88 -14.45
N TRP A 124 9.25 6.51 -13.78
CA TRP A 124 7.92 5.95 -13.59
C TRP A 124 7.10 5.86 -14.87
N LYS A 125 7.05 6.92 -15.68
CA LYS A 125 6.38 6.90 -16.99
C LYS A 125 7.10 6.07 -18.03
N VAL A 126 8.42 5.94 -17.91
CA VAL A 126 9.20 5.03 -18.76
C VAL A 126 8.84 3.59 -18.41
N ALA A 127 8.78 3.26 -17.11
CA ALA A 127 8.44 1.93 -16.62
C ALA A 127 7.01 1.53 -16.97
N PHE A 128 6.06 2.45 -16.84
CA PHE A 128 4.64 2.23 -17.07
C PHE A 128 4.15 3.11 -18.22
N PRO A 129 4.48 2.76 -19.47
CA PRO A 129 4.05 3.55 -20.62
C PRO A 129 2.52 3.50 -20.77
N SER A 130 1.95 4.63 -21.16
CA SER A 130 0.53 4.73 -21.47
C SER A 130 0.15 3.76 -22.59
N SER A 131 -0.91 2.99 -22.37
CA SER A 131 -1.42 2.00 -23.31
C SER A 131 -2.95 1.92 -23.20
N PRO A 132 -3.68 1.60 -24.29
CA PRO A 132 -5.11 1.27 -24.22
C PRO A 132 -5.43 0.15 -23.22
N SER A 133 -4.48 -0.75 -22.95
CA SER A 133 -4.63 -1.81 -21.94
C SER A 133 -4.56 -1.31 -20.49
N GLY A 134 -4.23 -0.03 -20.27
CA GLY A 134 -4.22 0.60 -18.93
C GLY A 134 -2.98 0.29 -18.09
N THR A 135 -1.87 -0.11 -18.71
CA THR A 135 -0.58 -0.34 -18.01
C THR A 135 0.07 0.94 -17.50
N GLY A 136 -0.34 2.10 -18.00
CA GLY A 136 0.20 3.41 -17.60
C GLY A 136 -0.30 3.91 -16.25
N LEU A 137 0.32 5.00 -15.79
CA LEU A 137 -0.02 5.69 -14.55
C LEU A 137 -1.22 6.63 -14.72
N PRO A 138 -2.02 6.86 -13.67
CA PRO A 138 -2.99 7.94 -13.64
C PRO A 138 -2.32 9.31 -13.77
N GLU A 139 -2.94 10.25 -14.50
CA GLU A 139 -2.40 11.61 -14.66
C GLU A 139 -2.58 12.49 -13.40
N ARG A 140 -3.59 12.19 -12.57
CA ARG A 140 -3.87 12.96 -11.36
C ARG A 140 -2.86 12.62 -10.27
N ARG A 141 -2.30 13.65 -9.63
CA ARG A 141 -1.47 13.48 -8.44
C ARG A 141 -2.31 13.10 -7.23
N VAL A 142 -1.73 12.27 -6.37
CA VAL A 142 -2.33 11.90 -5.08
C VAL A 142 -2.13 13.02 -4.07
N ASN A 143 -3.23 13.47 -3.45
CA ASN A 143 -3.20 14.46 -2.39
C ASN A 143 -3.34 13.79 -1.02
N PHE A 144 -2.21 13.54 -0.35
CA PHE A 144 -2.20 12.92 0.96
C PHE A 144 -2.55 13.89 2.08
N LYS A 145 -3.41 13.44 2.99
CA LYS A 145 -3.59 14.06 4.30
C LYS A 145 -2.71 13.35 5.32
N ALA A 146 -1.86 14.12 6.00
CA ALA A 146 -1.06 13.58 7.08
C ALA A 146 -1.94 13.21 8.28
N LEU A 147 -1.65 12.07 8.90
CA LEU A 147 -2.28 11.64 10.13
C LEU A 147 -1.98 12.57 11.32
N PRO A 148 -2.78 12.49 12.41
CA PRO A 148 -2.44 13.13 13.68
C PRO A 148 -1.10 12.62 14.22
N GLU A 149 -0.53 13.32 15.18
CA GLU A 149 0.78 12.97 15.77
C GLU A 149 0.79 11.59 16.44
N SER A 150 -0.37 11.08 16.85
CA SER A 150 -0.49 9.71 17.36
C SER A 150 -0.22 8.65 16.28
N ASN A 151 -0.32 9.00 14.99
CA ASN A 151 -0.32 8.05 13.87
C ASN A 151 -1.39 6.94 14.02
N GLU A 152 -2.52 7.27 14.64
CA GLU A 152 -3.63 6.33 14.86
C GLU A 152 -4.86 6.73 14.06
N ILE A 153 -5.59 5.73 13.57
CA ILE A 153 -6.87 5.84 12.87
C ILE A 153 -7.88 4.99 13.64
N ASP A 154 -9.02 5.58 14.03
CA ASP A 154 -10.17 4.81 14.51
C ASP A 154 -11.07 4.44 13.32
N LEU A 155 -11.17 3.14 13.02
CA LEU A 155 -12.02 2.62 11.94
C LEU A 155 -13.49 2.45 12.38
N GLY A 156 -13.82 2.90 13.59
CA GLY A 156 -15.13 2.88 14.22
C GLY A 156 -15.19 1.88 15.37
N GLY A 157 -15.87 2.28 16.45
CA GLY A 157 -16.11 1.42 17.60
C GLY A 157 -14.87 1.15 18.46
N GLY A 158 -13.82 1.98 18.35
CA GLY A 158 -12.58 1.86 19.12
C GLY A 158 -11.53 0.96 18.47
N SER A 159 -11.76 0.46 17.25
CA SER A 159 -10.79 -0.36 16.53
C SER A 159 -9.72 0.51 15.90
N LEU A 160 -8.52 0.47 16.48
CA LEU A 160 -7.39 1.29 16.08
C LEU A 160 -6.53 0.62 14.99
N VAL A 161 -6.13 1.42 14.02
CA VAL A 161 -5.08 1.13 13.06
C VAL A 161 -3.93 2.11 13.32
N LYS A 162 -2.74 1.58 13.60
CA LYS A 162 -1.58 2.35 14.03
C LYS A 162 -0.50 2.32 12.96
N LEU A 163 0.15 3.44 12.69
CA LEU A 163 1.31 3.50 11.82
C LEU A 163 2.57 3.76 12.64
N HIS A 164 3.60 2.99 12.36
CA HIS A 164 4.89 3.08 13.03
C HIS A 164 5.94 3.46 11.99
N ASP A 165 6.49 4.67 12.11
CA ASP A 165 7.51 5.18 11.19
C ASP A 165 8.82 4.42 11.38
N ILE A 166 9.38 3.94 10.27
CA ILE A 166 10.69 3.28 10.21
C ILE A 166 11.55 4.01 9.17
N PRO A 167 12.66 4.63 9.59
CA PRO A 167 13.62 5.20 8.66
C PRO A 167 14.46 4.09 8.00
N TYR A 168 14.88 4.31 6.75
CA TYR A 168 15.84 3.45 6.03
C TYR A 168 15.39 1.98 5.83
N ALA A 169 14.11 1.78 5.47
CA ALA A 169 13.62 0.49 4.95
C ALA A 169 13.74 0.47 3.41
N ASP A 170 12.67 0.12 2.69
CA ASP A 170 12.61 0.24 1.22
C ASP A 170 12.93 1.66 0.74
N THR A 171 12.35 2.65 1.42
CA THR A 171 12.68 4.06 1.24
C THR A 171 13.08 4.71 2.56
N HIS A 172 13.66 5.90 2.50
CA HIS A 172 13.87 6.74 3.67
C HIS A 172 12.57 7.05 4.42
N TYR A 173 11.43 7.10 3.74
CA TYR A 173 10.15 7.52 4.31
C TYR A 173 9.17 6.35 4.33
N SER A 174 9.38 5.45 5.29
CA SER A 174 8.61 4.21 5.42
C SER A 174 7.88 4.10 6.76
N SER A 175 6.82 3.31 6.79
CA SER A 175 6.09 2.92 7.99
C SER A 175 5.55 1.50 7.82
N PHE A 176 5.22 0.85 8.93
CA PHE A 176 4.37 -0.33 8.91
C PHE A 176 3.05 -0.04 9.63
N VAL A 177 2.02 -0.77 9.23
CA VAL A 177 0.68 -0.70 9.83
C VAL A 177 0.53 -1.82 10.84
N HIS A 178 0.03 -1.50 12.02
CA HIS A 178 -0.31 -2.43 13.07
C HIS A 178 -1.79 -2.30 13.43
N VAL A 179 -2.51 -3.42 13.42
CA VAL A 179 -3.92 -3.50 13.84
C VAL A 179 -4.01 -4.46 15.04
N PRO A 180 -3.92 -3.94 16.29
CA PRO A 180 -3.80 -4.76 17.49
C PRO A 180 -4.96 -5.75 17.68
N ASP A 181 -6.19 -5.29 17.42
CA ASP A 181 -7.41 -6.10 17.52
C ASP A 181 -7.38 -7.36 16.63
N LEU A 182 -6.57 -7.35 15.57
CA LEU A 182 -6.39 -8.46 14.64
C LEU A 182 -5.07 -9.22 14.86
N GLY A 183 -4.17 -8.72 15.72
CA GLY A 183 -2.78 -9.18 15.76
C GLY A 183 -2.11 -9.10 14.38
N LEU A 184 -2.42 -8.05 13.62
CA LEU A 184 -2.00 -7.90 12.22
C LEU A 184 -0.92 -6.83 12.11
N VAL A 185 0.17 -7.17 11.41
CA VAL A 185 1.17 -6.22 10.93
C VAL A 185 1.19 -6.28 9.40
N VAL A 186 1.12 -5.12 8.75
CA VAL A 186 1.25 -4.95 7.29
C VAL A 186 2.46 -4.07 7.05
N GLN A 187 3.42 -4.58 6.29
CA GLN A 187 4.67 -3.90 6.00
C GLN A 187 5.02 -4.13 4.54
N ALA A 188 5.41 -3.07 3.83
CA ALA A 188 6.05 -3.19 2.53
C ALA A 188 7.55 -3.50 2.70
N THR A 189 8.13 -4.14 1.69
CA THR A 189 9.51 -4.64 1.58
C THR A 189 10.51 -4.11 2.62
N LEU A 190 11.11 -5.02 3.40
CA LEU A 190 12.39 -4.75 4.07
C LEU A 190 13.48 -5.04 3.05
N SER A 191 14.47 -4.17 2.95
CA SER A 191 15.54 -4.13 1.93
C SER A 191 16.53 -5.30 1.96
N THR A 192 16.12 -6.49 2.40
CA THR A 192 16.89 -7.73 2.27
C THR A 192 16.14 -8.63 1.29
N THR A 193 16.58 -8.60 0.03
CA THR A 193 16.48 -9.66 -0.98
C THR A 193 15.38 -10.72 -0.78
N GLU A 194 14.47 -10.76 -1.75
CA GLU A 194 13.43 -11.78 -1.99
C GLU A 194 12.06 -11.57 -1.32
N THR A 195 11.09 -11.32 -2.21
CA THR A 195 9.67 -11.61 -2.06
C THR A 195 8.83 -10.58 -1.30
N VAL A 196 7.68 -10.24 -1.91
CA VAL A 196 6.53 -9.56 -1.31
C VAL A 196 6.16 -10.26 -0.01
N THR A 197 6.58 -9.74 1.14
CA THR A 197 6.15 -10.26 2.44
C THR A 197 5.32 -9.23 3.18
N ASN A 198 4.00 -9.39 3.13
CA ASN A 198 3.19 -9.16 4.32
C ASN A 198 3.55 -10.24 5.31
N THR A 199 4.50 -9.97 6.21
CA THR A 199 4.88 -10.93 7.25
C THR A 199 3.75 -11.02 8.27
N TRP A 200 2.95 -12.09 8.16
CA TRP A 200 1.86 -12.40 9.08
C TRP A 200 2.41 -12.83 10.45
N LEU A 201 2.52 -11.90 11.40
CA LEU A 201 2.77 -12.25 12.80
C LEU A 201 1.47 -12.63 13.53
N ARG A 202 0.84 -13.74 13.14
CA ARG A 202 -0.19 -14.35 13.99
C ARG A 202 0.52 -15.11 15.11
N ARG A 203 0.82 -14.44 16.24
CA ARG A 203 1.42 -15.00 17.48
C ARG A 203 2.09 -16.36 17.24
N THR A 204 3.20 -16.36 16.52
CA THR A 204 4.16 -17.43 16.67
C THR A 204 4.93 -17.16 17.95
N THR A 205 5.43 -18.21 18.59
CA THR A 205 6.11 -18.13 19.88
C THR A 205 7.20 -17.06 19.89
N PRO A 206 7.57 -16.47 21.06
CA PRO A 206 8.48 -15.32 21.17
C PRO A 206 9.84 -15.43 20.46
N SER A 207 10.21 -16.61 19.98
CA SER A 207 11.42 -16.93 19.23
C SER A 207 11.39 -16.57 17.73
N GLU A 208 10.23 -16.25 17.14
CA GLU A 208 10.10 -16.07 15.68
C GLU A 208 9.81 -14.63 15.22
N GLU A 209 9.65 -13.67 16.13
CA GLU A 209 9.46 -12.26 15.76
C GLU A 209 10.80 -11.61 15.36
N PRO A 210 10.89 -10.92 14.20
CA PRO A 210 12.06 -10.13 13.84
C PRO A 210 12.41 -9.14 14.96
N SER A 211 13.67 -9.15 15.40
CA SER A 211 14.14 -8.41 16.57
C SER A 211 13.84 -6.90 16.51
N GLY A 212 13.70 -6.32 15.32
CA GLY A 212 13.37 -4.91 15.11
C GLY A 212 11.90 -4.53 15.39
N LEU A 213 10.95 -5.47 15.36
CA LEU A 213 9.52 -5.19 15.53
C LEU A 213 9.08 -5.23 17.00
N LYS A 214 9.79 -5.98 17.85
CA LYS A 214 9.44 -6.18 19.27
C LYS A 214 9.32 -4.89 20.08
N GLN A 215 10.08 -3.86 19.72
CA GLN A 215 10.02 -2.58 20.41
C GLN A 215 8.71 -1.80 20.15
N TYR A 216 7.98 -2.14 19.08
CA TYR A 216 6.79 -1.43 18.64
C TYR A 216 5.46 -2.15 18.95
N LEU A 217 5.49 -3.46 19.20
CA LEU A 217 4.30 -4.33 19.29
C LEU A 217 3.84 -4.63 20.74
N LYS A 218 3.95 -3.66 21.66
CA LYS A 218 3.46 -3.82 23.04
C LYS A 218 1.95 -3.61 23.17
#